data_AF-A0AA51U348-F1
#
_entry.id   AF-A0AA51U348-F1
#
_cell.length_a   1.000
_cell.length_b   1.000
_cell.length_c   1.000
_cell.angle_alpha   90.00
_cell.angle_beta   90.00
_cell.angle_gamma   90.00
#
_symmetry.space_group_name_H-M   'P 1'
#
loop_
_entity.id
_entity.type
_entity.pdbx_description
1 polymer ?
#
loop_
_entity_poly.entity_id
_entity_poly.type
_entity_poly.pdbx_seq_one_letter_code
_entity_poly.pdbx_strand_id
1 'polypeptide(L)' 'MTQRQRKAVGIVLTLLTLIVWAALGMWIYETWLLGAHNLVHLAFFVLFGLGWVFPAMVVIRWMLKPD' A
#
# COMPACT_ATOMS: atom_id res chain seq x y z
N MET A 1 24.20 0.01 7.16
CA MET A 1 23.93 -0.22 5.73
C MET A 1 24.40 1.00 4.98
N THR A 2 24.98 0.86 3.79
CA THR A 2 25.22 2.03 2.94
C THR A 2 23.90 2.53 2.34
N GLN A 3 23.83 3.80 1.99
CA GLN A 3 22.67 4.39 1.28
C GLN A 3 22.22 3.57 0.07
N ARG A 4 23.17 3.02 -0.71
CA ARG A 4 22.86 2.20 -1.89
C ARG A 4 22.18 0.89 -1.52
N GLN A 5 22.66 0.19 -0.48
CA GLN A 5 22.03 -1.03 0.03
C GLN A 5 20.63 -0.75 0.59
N ARG A 6 20.46 0.38 1.30
CA ARG A 6 19.18 0.75 1.89
C ARG A 6 18.13 1.05 0.83
N LYS A 7 18.51 1.68 -0.29
CA LYS A 7 17.64 1.86 -1.45
C LYS A 7 17.26 0.52 -2.10
N ALA A 8 18.20 -0.42 -2.23
CA ALA A 8 17.89 -1.75 -2.79
C ALA A 8 16.85 -2.50 -1.96
N VAL A 9 17.02 -2.53 -0.63
CA VAL A 9 16.05 -3.13 0.30
C VAL A 9 14.71 -2.38 0.26
N GLY A 10 14.76 -1.05 0.21
CA GLY A 10 13.57 -0.22 0.14
C GLY A 10 12.69 -0.48 -1.09
N ILE A 11 13.29 -0.77 -2.25
CA ILE A 11 12.53 -1.17 -3.45
C ILE A 11 11.74 -2.45 -3.18
N VAL A 12 12.39 -3.48 -2.63
CA VAL A 12 11.74 -4.76 -2.30
C VAL A 12 10.63 -4.56 -1.27
N LEU A 13 10.88 -3.78 -0.22
CA LEU A 13 9.88 -3.45 0.80
C LEU A 13 8.69 -2.71 0.20
N THR A 14 8.93 -1.77 -0.73
CA THR A 14 7.86 -1.03 -1.40
C THR A 14 6.96 -1.96 -2.22
N LEU A 15 7.55 -2.90 -2.96
CA LEU A 15 6.80 -3.92 -3.69
C LEU A 15 6.02 -4.84 -2.75
N LEU A 16 6.62 -5.26 -1.63
CA LEU A 16 5.93 -6.05 -0.62
C LEU A 16 4.74 -5.31 -0.03
N THR A 17 4.88 -4.02 0.30
CA THR A 17 3.74 -3.20 0.75
C THR A 17 2.62 -3.14 -0.28
N LEU A 18 2.96 -3.04 -1.57
CA LEU A 18 1.96 -3.03 -2.64
C LEU A 18 1.19 -4.36 -2.71
N ILE A 19 1.91 -5.49 -2.65
CA ILE A 19 1.31 -6.83 -2.67
C ILE A 19 0.38 -7.03 -1.48
N VAL A 20 0.85 -6.70 -0.27
CA VAL A 20 0.05 -6.80 0.96
C VAL A 20 -1.17 -5.90 0.89
N TRP A 21 -1.02 -4.66 0.39
CA TRP A 21 -2.14 -3.73 0.26
C TRP A 21 -3.20 -4.26 -0.71
N ALA A 22 -2.79 -4.75 -1.88
CA ALA A 22 -3.70 -5.32 -2.86
C ALA A 22 -4.44 -6.55 -2.31
N ALA A 23 -3.71 -7.47 -1.65
CA ALA A 23 -4.30 -8.66 -1.03
C ALA A 23 -5.32 -8.30 0.05
N LEU A 24 -4.99 -7.33 0.93
CA LEU A 24 -5.93 -6.81 1.93
C LEU A 24 -7.16 -6.17 1.29
N GLY A 25 -6.98 -5.40 0.21
CA GLY A 25 -8.08 -4.77 -0.52
C GLY A 25 -9.06 -5.80 -1.08
N MET A 26 -8.54 -6.84 -1.74
CA MET A 26 -9.37 -7.93 -2.26
C MET A 26 -10.08 -8.67 -1.14
N TRP A 27 -9.36 -9.05 -0.08
CA TRP A 27 -9.93 -9.77 1.05
C TRP A 27 -11.06 -8.97 1.75
N ILE A 28 -10.84 -7.68 2.01
CA ILE A 28 -11.85 -6.80 2.62
C ILE A 28 -13.06 -6.67 1.68
N TYR A 29 -12.82 -6.46 0.39
CA TYR A 29 -13.89 -6.28 -0.57
C TYR A 29 -14.79 -7.52 -0.70
N GLU A 30 -14.18 -8.69 -0.88
CA GLU A 30 -14.91 -9.96 -0.99
C GLU A 30 -15.68 -10.29 0.28
N THR A 31 -15.10 -10.02 1.45
CA THR A 31 -15.73 -10.40 2.73
C THR A 31 -16.92 -9.50 3.09
N TRP A 32 -16.84 -8.20 2.77
CA TRP A 32 -17.77 -7.21 3.36
C TRP A 32 -18.58 -6.41 2.34
N LEU A 33 -18.13 -6.30 1.09
CA LEU A 33 -18.66 -5.30 0.16
C LEU A 33 -19.43 -5.86 -1.02
N LEU A 34 -19.40 -7.17 -1.30
CA LEU A 34 -20.04 -7.76 -2.50
C LEU A 34 -21.53 -7.41 -2.71
N GLY A 35 -22.28 -7.20 -1.62
CA GLY A 35 -23.71 -6.82 -1.67
C GLY A 35 -24.00 -5.36 -1.32
N ALA A 36 -22.97 -4.52 -1.24
CA ALA A 36 -23.12 -3.12 -0.84
C ALA A 36 -23.73 -2.26 -1.96
N HIS A 37 -24.13 -1.05 -1.60
CA HIS A 37 -24.62 -0.07 -2.59
C HIS A 37 -23.47 0.47 -3.45
N ASN A 38 -23.75 0.83 -4.71
CA ASN A 38 -22.77 1.36 -5.69
C ASN A 38 -21.93 2.53 -5.17
N LEU A 39 -22.52 3.44 -4.38
CA LEU A 39 -21.76 4.54 -3.78
C LEU A 39 -20.73 4.07 -2.75
N VAL A 40 -21.00 2.97 -2.04
CA VAL A 40 -20.05 2.37 -1.09
C VAL A 40 -18.88 1.73 -1.83
N HIS A 41 -19.16 1.02 -2.93
CA HIS A 41 -18.11 0.50 -3.80
C HIS A 41 -17.22 1.61 -4.33
N LEU A 42 -17.82 2.70 -4.83
CA LEU A 42 -17.07 3.87 -5.32
C LEU A 42 -16.19 4.47 -4.22
N ALA A 43 -16.76 4.71 -3.03
CA ALA A 43 -16.01 5.24 -1.90
C ALA A 43 -14.86 4.32 -1.50
N PHE A 44 -15.09 3.00 -1.45
CA PHE A 44 -14.06 2.02 -1.13
C PHE A 44 -12.91 2.06 -2.13
N PHE A 45 -13.19 1.98 -3.43
CA PHE A 45 -12.13 1.97 -4.44
C PHE A 45 -11.35 3.28 -4.50
N VAL A 46 -12.00 4.43 -4.30
CA VAL A 46 -11.32 5.72 -4.23
C VAL A 46 -10.43 5.79 -2.98
N LEU A 47 -10.98 5.52 -1.79
CA LEU A 47 -10.25 5.68 -0.54
C LEU A 47 -9.12 4.63 -0.41
N PHE A 48 -9.42 3.38 -0.71
CA PHE A 48 -8.45 2.29 -0.63
C PHE A 48 -7.39 2.39 -1.74
N GLY A 49 -7.82 2.80 -2.94
CA GLY A 49 -6.94 3.06 -4.09
C GLY A 49 -6.06 4.31 -3.93
N LEU A 50 -6.38 5.23 -3.03
CA LEU A 50 -5.49 6.33 -2.62
C LEU A 50 -4.68 5.97 -1.37
N GLY A 51 -5.20 5.10 -0.51
CA GLY A 51 -4.61 4.74 0.78
C GLY A 51 -3.26 4.00 0.69
N TRP A 52 -2.96 3.32 -0.41
CA TRP A 52 -1.69 2.58 -0.57
C TRP A 52 -0.45 3.49 -0.47
N VAL A 53 -0.63 4.79 -0.72
CA VAL A 53 0.45 5.78 -0.62
C VAL A 53 0.99 5.86 0.80
N PHE A 54 0.17 5.65 1.83
CA PHE A 54 0.63 5.74 3.22
C PHE A 54 1.71 4.68 3.57
N PRO A 55 1.50 3.37 3.34
CA PRO A 55 2.56 2.36 3.49
C PRO A 55 3.80 2.66 2.66
N ALA A 56 3.63 3.01 1.37
CA ALA A 56 4.75 3.29 0.49
C ALA A 56 5.57 4.49 0.97
N MET A 57 4.91 5.54 1.47
CA MET A 57 5.55 6.75 1.98
C MET A 57 6.43 6.45 3.20
N VAL A 58 6.00 5.54 4.10
CA VAL A 58 6.82 5.12 5.24
C VAL A 58 8.13 4.49 4.78
N VAL A 59 8.07 3.59 3.80
CA VAL A 59 9.27 2.94 3.23
C VAL A 59 10.16 3.96 2.53
N ILE A 60 9.59 4.82 1.69
CA ILE A 60 10.34 5.84 0.94
C ILE A 60 11.01 6.84 1.89
N ARG A 61 10.30 7.29 2.93
CA ARG A 61 10.87 8.21 3.93
C ARG A 61 12.05 7.59 4.66
N TRP A 62 11.98 6.30 4.98
CA TRP A 62 13.11 5.56 5.54
C TRP A 62 14.29 5.46 4.55
N MET A 63 14.01 5.23 3.26
CA MET A 63 15.05 5.19 2.22
C MET A 63 15.79 6.51 2.03
N LEU A 64 15.15 7.65 2.33
CA LEU A 64 15.71 9.00 2.14
C LEU A 64 16.48 9.54 3.35
N LYS A 65 16.33 8.94 4.54
CA LYS A 65 16.93 9.45 5.78
C LYS A 65 18.47 9.52 5.68
N PRO A 66 19.17 10.64 5.86
CA PRO A 66 20.64 10.63 5.85
C PRO A 66 21.18 9.61 6.86
N ASP A 67 22.22 8.85 6.48
CA ASP A 67 22.93 7.99 7.45
C ASP A 67 23.82 8.86 8.33
#